data_AF-A0A811G5Q1-F1
#
_entry.id   AF-A0A811G5Q1-F1
#
_cell.length_a   1.000
_cell.length_b   1.000
_cell.length_c   1.000
_cell.angle_alpha   90.00
_cell.angle_beta   90.00
_cell.angle_gamma   90.00
#
_symmetry.space_group_name_H-M   'P 1'
#
loop_
_entity.id
_entity.type
_entity.pdbx_description
1 polymer ?
#
loop_
_entity_poly.entity_id
_entity_poly.type
_entity_poly.pdbx_seq_one_letter_code
_entity_poly.pdbx_strand_id
1 'polypeptide(L)'
;MDNLATVERYVSAAAQRGADMVVFPEATMQGFGTGRLDRVAERIDGPFATRICQLARELNIVIVVGMFSPADTHDGKQRINNVALIAHPDSVREYRKIHTYDAFGFKESDTVRPGNQLVTFPVGDVTCGIAVCYDVRFPQQFIDLARLGAEVIVLPASWADGEGKLEQWRTLTAARALDSTSYIVACDQAVAEDERAPGAPTGVGHSAVVTPDGRRIAEAGTGEELFMVNINRDLVRRTREAIPVLADAGYNQNGE
;
A
#
# COMPACT_ATOMS: atom_id res chain seq x y z
N MET A 1 -11.20 -14.49 13.62
CA MET A 1 -9.74 -14.44 13.87
C MET A 1 -9.39 -13.03 14.26
N ASP A 2 -8.45 -12.85 15.20
CA ASP A 2 -7.96 -11.53 15.57
C ASP A 2 -6.84 -11.12 14.60
N ASN A 3 -7.11 -10.14 13.73
CA ASN A 3 -6.15 -9.68 12.73
C ASN A 3 -4.90 -9.08 13.39
N LEU A 4 -5.03 -8.47 14.58
CA LEU A 4 -3.89 -7.89 15.28
C LEU A 4 -2.89 -8.98 15.71
N ALA A 5 -3.37 -10.10 16.23
CA ALA A 5 -2.52 -11.25 16.57
C ALA A 5 -1.77 -11.82 15.35
N THR A 6 -2.40 -11.79 14.16
CA THR A 6 -1.76 -12.20 12.91
C THR A 6 -0.66 -11.22 12.50
N VAL A 7 -0.92 -9.92 12.61
CA VAL A 7 0.08 -8.88 12.38
C VAL A 7 1.28 -9.07 13.31
N GLU A 8 1.05 -9.23 14.62
CA GLU A 8 2.10 -9.47 15.61
C GLU A 8 3.02 -10.64 15.27
N ARG A 9 2.43 -11.76 14.85
CA ARG A 9 3.17 -12.96 14.42
C ARG A 9 4.06 -12.67 13.22
N TYR A 10 3.54 -11.99 12.20
CA TYR A 10 4.31 -11.69 10.99
C TYR A 10 5.37 -10.61 11.18
N VAL A 11 5.12 -9.59 11.99
CA VAL A 11 6.15 -8.60 12.34
C VAL A 11 7.29 -9.27 13.08
N SER A 12 6.97 -10.12 14.07
CA SER A 12 7.98 -10.88 14.81
C SER A 12 8.79 -11.80 13.90
N ALA A 13 8.14 -12.50 12.97
CA ALA A 13 8.82 -13.36 12.00
C ALA A 13 9.70 -12.57 11.01
N ALA A 14 9.24 -11.40 10.55
CA ALA A 14 10.02 -10.53 9.66
C ALA A 14 11.25 -9.96 10.37
N ALA A 15 11.09 -9.47 11.60
CA ALA A 15 12.19 -8.96 12.42
C ALA A 15 13.24 -10.04 12.73
N GLN A 16 12.83 -11.26 13.07
CA GLN A 16 13.73 -12.40 13.27
C GLN A 16 14.53 -12.77 12.01
N ARG A 17 13.98 -12.47 10.82
CA ARG A 17 14.64 -12.67 9.52
C ARG A 17 15.48 -11.46 9.09
N GLY A 18 15.58 -10.43 9.92
CA GLY A 18 16.39 -9.23 9.66
C GLY A 18 15.76 -8.25 8.67
N ALA A 19 14.43 -8.16 8.59
CA ALA A 19 13.75 -7.19 7.75
C ALA A 19 13.89 -5.76 8.32
N ASP A 20 14.21 -4.78 7.46
CA ASP A 20 14.16 -3.35 7.83
C ASP A 20 12.72 -2.79 7.82
N MET A 21 11.87 -3.36 6.97
CA MET A 21 10.46 -3.00 6.82
C MET A 21 9.60 -4.23 6.54
N VAL A 22 8.40 -4.27 7.11
CA VAL A 22 7.35 -5.24 6.80
C VAL A 22 6.10 -4.51 6.31
N VAL A 23 5.48 -5.04 5.25
CA VAL A 23 4.31 -4.44 4.59
C VAL A 23 3.14 -5.42 4.66
N PHE A 24 2.03 -4.94 5.21
CA PHE A 24 0.76 -5.65 5.23
C PHE A 24 -0.21 -5.08 4.19
N PRO A 25 -1.25 -5.84 3.82
CA PRO A 25 -2.28 -5.39 2.89
C PRO A 25 -3.10 -4.17 3.36
N GLU A 26 -3.86 -3.57 2.44
CA GLU A 26 -4.91 -2.60 2.76
C GLU A 26 -5.95 -3.24 3.70
N ALA A 27 -6.62 -2.44 4.53
CA ALA A 27 -7.70 -2.92 5.40
C ALA A 27 -7.32 -4.12 6.29
N THR A 28 -6.05 -4.24 6.68
CA THR A 28 -5.58 -5.35 7.54
C THR A 28 -6.27 -5.35 8.91
N MET A 29 -6.54 -4.18 9.49
CA MET A 29 -7.32 -4.04 10.73
C MET A 29 -8.63 -4.83 10.66
N GLN A 30 -9.37 -4.69 9.55
CA GLN A 30 -10.58 -5.45 9.27
C GLN A 30 -10.84 -5.45 7.77
N GLY A 31 -10.94 -6.63 7.14
CA GLY A 31 -11.18 -6.74 5.70
C GLY A 31 -12.51 -6.11 5.27
N PHE A 32 -12.60 -5.65 4.03
CA PHE A 32 -13.86 -5.17 3.46
C PHE A 32 -14.92 -6.28 3.42
N GLY A 33 -16.19 -5.91 3.47
CA GLY A 33 -17.31 -6.87 3.40
C GLY A 33 -17.52 -7.73 4.65
N THR A 34 -16.84 -7.44 5.76
CA THR A 34 -16.91 -8.21 7.03
C THR A 34 -17.75 -7.53 8.11
N GLY A 35 -18.25 -6.32 7.88
CA GLY A 35 -19.03 -5.57 8.85
C GLY A 35 -18.94 -4.06 8.67
N ARG A 36 -19.33 -3.34 9.73
CA ARG A 36 -19.37 -1.86 9.78
C ARG A 36 -17.99 -1.30 10.12
N LEU A 37 -17.26 -0.85 9.11
CA LEU A 37 -15.89 -0.33 9.25
C LEU A 37 -15.81 0.92 10.14
N ASP A 38 -16.86 1.75 10.15
CA ASP A 38 -16.99 2.92 11.03
C ASP A 38 -17.05 2.57 12.53
N ARG A 39 -17.41 1.33 12.88
CA ARG A 39 -17.44 0.88 14.28
C ARG A 39 -16.09 0.36 14.79
N VAL A 40 -15.17 0.04 13.88
CA VAL A 40 -13.80 -0.39 14.22
C VAL A 40 -12.76 0.68 13.90
N ALA A 41 -13.17 1.78 13.25
CA ALA A 41 -12.28 2.87 12.93
C ALA A 41 -11.73 3.50 14.21
N GLU A 42 -10.41 3.56 14.29
CA GLU A 42 -9.69 4.12 15.42
C GLU A 42 -8.85 5.31 14.96
N ARG A 43 -8.68 6.30 15.84
CA ARG A 43 -7.69 7.33 15.61
C ARG A 43 -6.28 6.71 15.62
N ILE A 44 -5.29 7.42 15.09
CA ILE A 44 -3.89 6.95 15.06
C ILE A 44 -3.25 6.78 16.45
N ASP A 45 -3.89 7.31 17.49
CA ASP A 45 -3.56 7.11 18.92
C ASP A 45 -4.47 6.07 19.61
N GLY A 46 -5.27 5.33 18.83
CA GLY A 46 -6.14 4.26 19.31
C GLY A 46 -5.40 2.95 19.60
N PRO A 47 -6.09 1.95 20.20
CA PRO A 47 -5.51 0.67 20.60
C PRO A 47 -4.70 -0.07 19.51
N PHE A 48 -5.26 -0.22 18.30
CA PHE A 48 -4.61 -0.91 17.19
C PHE A 48 -3.30 -0.21 16.80
N ALA A 49 -3.38 1.08 16.47
CA ALA A 49 -2.21 1.86 16.07
C ALA A 49 -1.15 1.94 17.19
N THR A 50 -1.59 2.06 18.45
CA THR A 50 -0.70 2.05 19.63
C THR A 50 0.09 0.75 19.71
N ARG A 51 -0.58 -0.41 19.53
CA ARG A 51 0.10 -1.70 19.58
C ARG A 51 1.08 -1.88 18.42
N ILE A 52 0.72 -1.46 17.20
CA ILE A 52 1.63 -1.47 16.05
C ILE A 52 2.87 -0.61 16.31
N CYS A 53 2.70 0.60 16.85
CA CYS A 53 3.82 1.48 17.21
C CYS A 53 4.68 0.92 18.35
N GLN A 54 4.12 0.11 19.25
CA GLN A 54 4.91 -0.61 20.27
C GLN A 54 5.75 -1.73 19.63
N LEU A 55 5.17 -2.53 18.73
CA LEU A 55 5.89 -3.57 18.00
C LEU A 55 7.05 -3.01 17.18
N ALA A 56 6.84 -1.89 16.47
CA ALA A 56 7.89 -1.23 15.69
C ALA A 56 9.09 -0.85 16.58
N ARG A 57 8.83 -0.38 17.80
CA ARG A 57 9.86 -0.06 18.82
C ARG A 57 10.55 -1.30 19.36
N GLU A 58 9.77 -2.27 19.81
CA GLU A 58 10.26 -3.50 20.44
C GLU A 58 11.17 -4.30 19.50
N LEU A 59 10.85 -4.30 18.21
CA LEU A 59 11.52 -5.11 17.19
C LEU A 59 12.44 -4.30 16.28
N ASN A 60 12.53 -2.98 16.48
CA ASN A 60 13.33 -2.04 15.68
C ASN A 60 13.13 -2.23 14.16
N ILE A 61 11.86 -2.20 13.72
CA ILE A 61 11.44 -2.43 12.33
C ILE A 61 10.40 -1.39 11.91
N VAL A 62 10.38 -1.02 10.61
CA VAL A 62 9.31 -0.21 10.05
C VAL A 62 8.12 -1.08 9.67
N ILE A 63 6.91 -0.72 10.11
CA ILE A 63 5.68 -1.46 9.82
C ILE A 63 4.75 -0.58 8.98
N VAL A 64 4.37 -1.08 7.81
CA VAL A 64 3.30 -0.50 6.99
C VAL A 64 2.07 -1.39 7.09
N VAL A 65 0.95 -0.87 7.62
CA VAL A 65 -0.26 -1.68 7.85
C VAL A 65 -1.55 -0.90 7.57
N GLY A 66 -2.50 -1.54 6.90
CA GLY A 66 -3.81 -0.97 6.60
C GLY A 66 -4.73 -0.91 7.83
N MET A 67 -5.32 0.26 8.09
CA MET A 67 -6.32 0.50 9.13
C MET A 67 -7.39 1.49 8.68
N PHE A 68 -8.41 1.70 9.52
CA PHE A 68 -9.41 2.75 9.31
C PHE A 68 -9.37 3.75 10.45
N SER A 69 -9.59 5.02 10.12
CA SER A 69 -9.76 6.09 11.11
C SER A 69 -11.04 6.87 10.90
N PRO A 70 -11.67 7.44 11.95
CA PRO A 70 -12.86 8.26 11.78
C PRO A 70 -12.57 9.47 10.87
N ALA A 71 -13.49 9.78 9.96
CA ALA A 71 -13.38 10.95 9.08
C ALA A 71 -14.40 12.03 9.45
N ASP A 72 -15.55 12.01 8.79
CA ASP A 72 -16.63 13.00 8.92
C ASP A 72 -18.00 12.35 8.72
N THR A 73 -19.06 13.14 8.84
CA THR A 73 -20.41 12.73 8.47
C THR A 73 -20.79 13.40 7.16
N HIS A 74 -21.22 12.62 6.17
CA HIS A 74 -21.66 13.10 4.85
C HIS A 74 -23.03 12.48 4.53
N ASP A 75 -24.02 13.32 4.21
CA ASP A 75 -25.41 12.91 3.94
C ASP A 75 -26.00 11.96 5.01
N GLY A 76 -25.70 12.24 6.28
CA GLY A 76 -26.17 11.44 7.43
C GLY A 76 -25.45 10.09 7.60
N LYS A 77 -24.44 9.79 6.77
CA LYS A 77 -23.59 8.59 6.88
C LYS A 77 -22.25 8.95 7.50
N GLN A 78 -21.78 8.12 8.43
CA GLN A 78 -20.41 8.25 8.95
C GLN A 78 -19.43 7.71 7.91
N ARG A 79 -18.43 8.52 7.57
CA ARG A 79 -17.31 8.11 6.73
C ARG A 79 -16.07 7.86 7.57
N ILE A 80 -15.20 7.04 7.02
CA ILE A 80 -13.88 6.73 7.55
C ILE A 80 -12.80 7.20 6.57
N ASN A 81 -11.55 7.30 7.03
CA ASN A 81 -10.40 7.33 6.13
C ASN A 81 -9.89 5.90 5.98
N ASN A 82 -9.50 5.52 4.77
CA ASN A 82 -8.74 4.32 4.50
C ASN A 82 -7.24 4.66 4.60
N VAL A 83 -6.59 4.11 5.63
CA VAL A 83 -5.28 4.56 6.10
C VAL A 83 -4.24 3.45 5.94
N ALA A 84 -3.10 3.77 5.32
CA ALA A 84 -1.87 3.05 5.56
C ALA A 84 -1.12 3.73 6.71
N LEU A 85 -1.02 3.05 7.85
CA LEU A 85 -0.22 3.48 8.98
C LEU A 85 1.24 3.07 8.73
N ILE A 86 2.16 4.02 8.85
CA ILE A 86 3.61 3.79 8.76
C ILE A 86 4.18 4.02 10.16
N ALA A 87 4.40 2.93 10.90
CA ALA A 87 5.01 2.97 12.22
C ALA A 87 6.51 2.72 12.11
N HIS A 88 7.29 3.71 12.50
CA HIS A 88 8.71 3.56 12.77
C HIS A 88 8.92 3.25 14.26
N PRO A 89 10.13 2.85 14.66
CA PRO A 89 10.49 2.79 16.07
C PRO A 89 10.19 4.13 16.79
N ASP A 90 10.62 5.27 16.26
CA ASP A 90 10.53 6.53 17.01
C ASP A 90 9.45 7.49 16.51
N SER A 91 8.68 7.13 15.48
CA SER A 91 7.68 8.01 14.90
C SER A 91 6.56 7.25 14.19
N VAL A 92 5.48 7.95 13.89
CA VAL A 92 4.36 7.41 13.13
C VAL A 92 3.90 8.41 12.08
N ARG A 93 3.55 7.89 10.90
CA ARG A 93 2.95 8.65 9.81
C ARG A 93 1.70 7.92 9.34
N GLU A 94 0.79 8.66 8.73
CA GLU A 94 -0.36 8.09 8.06
C GLU A 94 -0.42 8.56 6.61
N TYR A 95 -0.81 7.65 5.73
CA TYR A 95 -1.25 7.97 4.39
C TYR A 95 -2.73 7.66 4.27
N ARG A 96 -3.52 8.63 3.80
CA ARG A 96 -4.95 8.45 3.54
C ARG A 96 -5.12 8.25 2.03
N LYS A 97 -5.74 7.14 1.63
CA LYS A 97 -6.00 6.78 0.23
C LYS A 97 -6.56 7.97 -0.55
N ILE A 98 -5.85 8.39 -1.60
CA ILE A 98 -6.23 9.57 -2.39
C ILE A 98 -7.37 9.22 -3.34
N HIS A 99 -7.27 8.10 -4.05
CA HIS A 99 -8.28 7.73 -5.04
C HIS A 99 -9.23 6.68 -4.47
N THR A 100 -10.46 7.09 -4.15
CA THR A 100 -11.54 6.17 -3.78
C THR A 100 -12.05 5.39 -4.98
N TYR A 101 -12.42 4.13 -4.78
CA TYR A 101 -12.98 3.25 -5.79
C TYR A 101 -14.43 3.63 -6.11
N ASP A 102 -14.60 4.66 -6.94
CA ASP A 102 -15.90 5.07 -7.47
C ASP A 102 -16.04 4.55 -8.91
N ALA A 103 -16.26 3.25 -9.06
CA ALA A 103 -16.29 2.58 -10.37
C ALA A 103 -17.31 1.44 -10.40
N PHE A 104 -17.81 1.11 -11.59
CA PHE A 104 -18.73 -0.01 -11.84
C PHE A 104 -19.99 -0.01 -10.96
N GLY A 105 -20.51 1.18 -10.60
CA GLY A 105 -21.69 1.33 -9.76
C GLY A 105 -21.42 1.24 -8.25
N PHE A 106 -20.19 0.93 -7.85
CA PHE A 106 -19.73 1.06 -6.47
C PHE A 106 -19.23 2.48 -6.22
N LYS A 107 -19.60 3.07 -5.07
CA LYS A 107 -19.11 4.36 -4.61
C LYS A 107 -18.46 4.18 -3.25
N GLU A 108 -17.16 3.90 -3.24
CA GLU A 108 -16.40 3.85 -1.99
C GLU A 108 -16.51 5.20 -1.25
N SER A 109 -16.61 6.31 -1.99
CA SER A 109 -16.71 7.67 -1.45
C SER A 109 -17.92 7.97 -0.55
N ASP A 110 -18.98 7.14 -0.63
CA ASP A 110 -20.13 7.21 0.28
C ASP A 110 -19.73 6.89 1.74
N THR A 111 -18.66 6.11 1.91
CA THR A 111 -18.23 5.56 3.21
C THR A 111 -16.76 5.83 3.53
N VAL A 112 -15.96 6.21 2.52
CA VAL A 112 -14.54 6.55 2.66
C VAL A 112 -14.29 7.97 2.19
N ARG A 113 -13.62 8.78 3.01
CA ARG A 113 -13.18 10.13 2.63
C ARG A 113 -11.84 10.06 1.89
N PRO A 114 -11.74 10.65 0.68
CA PRO A 114 -10.47 10.77 -0.03
C PRO A 114 -9.41 11.58 0.74
N GLY A 115 -8.17 11.10 0.70
CA GLY A 115 -6.98 11.87 1.04
C GLY A 115 -6.57 12.83 -0.08
N ASN A 116 -5.53 13.64 0.16
CA ASN A 116 -5.04 14.61 -0.82
C ASN A 116 -3.53 14.92 -0.72
N GLN A 117 -2.77 14.10 0.03
CA GLN A 117 -1.34 14.33 0.27
C GLN A 117 -0.53 13.12 -0.19
N LEU A 118 0.54 13.38 -0.94
CA LEU A 118 1.59 12.41 -1.15
C LEU A 118 2.39 12.25 0.14
N VAL A 119 2.82 11.02 0.44
CA VAL A 119 3.61 10.72 1.64
C VAL A 119 4.85 9.94 1.23
N THR A 120 6.00 10.41 1.70
CA THR A 120 7.27 9.68 1.68
C THR A 120 7.79 9.48 3.10
N PHE A 121 8.60 8.44 3.29
CA PHE A 121 9.20 8.08 4.56
C PHE A 121 10.53 7.34 4.35
N PRO A 122 11.51 7.46 5.25
CA PRO A 122 12.80 6.80 5.09
C PRO A 122 12.77 5.34 5.60
N VAL A 123 13.54 4.45 5.00
CA VAL A 123 13.90 3.15 5.59
C VAL A 123 15.41 3.02 5.46
N GLY A 124 16.13 3.21 6.55
CA GLY A 124 17.58 3.44 6.49
C GLY A 124 17.90 4.65 5.61
N ASP A 125 18.68 4.41 4.55
CA ASP A 125 19.07 5.41 3.55
C ASP A 125 18.16 5.43 2.31
N VAL A 126 17.14 4.57 2.24
CA VAL A 126 16.18 4.46 1.14
C VAL A 126 15.00 5.40 1.39
N THR A 127 14.66 6.22 0.40
CA THR A 127 13.38 6.96 0.44
C THR A 127 12.26 6.05 -0.09
N CYS A 128 11.25 5.82 0.74
CA CYS A 128 10.05 5.08 0.37
C CYS A 128 8.87 6.03 0.13
N GLY A 129 8.00 5.70 -0.83
CA GLY A 129 6.70 6.31 -1.06
C GLY A 129 5.57 5.32 -0.72
N ILE A 130 4.35 5.83 -0.54
CA ILE A 130 3.16 5.02 -0.25
C ILE A 130 2.00 5.40 -1.17
N ALA A 131 1.33 4.38 -1.68
CA ALA A 131 0.07 4.44 -2.40
C ALA A 131 -0.81 3.25 -1.95
N VAL A 132 -2.13 3.32 -2.09
CA VAL A 132 -3.03 2.25 -1.64
C VAL A 132 -3.95 1.80 -2.76
N CYS A 133 -3.89 0.50 -3.07
CA CYS A 133 -4.80 -0.23 -3.96
C CYS A 133 -5.13 0.50 -5.27
N TYR A 134 -6.30 1.16 -5.32
CA TYR A 134 -6.83 1.82 -6.50
C TYR A 134 -5.93 2.94 -7.04
N ASP A 135 -5.11 3.54 -6.18
CA ASP A 135 -4.07 4.50 -6.57
C ASP A 135 -3.18 3.96 -7.70
N VAL A 136 -2.95 2.64 -7.78
CA VAL A 136 -2.15 2.01 -8.85
C VAL A 136 -2.69 2.30 -10.25
N ARG A 137 -3.94 2.72 -10.40
CA ARG A 137 -4.50 3.13 -11.70
C ARG A 137 -4.08 4.54 -12.13
N PHE A 138 -3.47 5.33 -11.24
CA PHE A 138 -3.13 6.73 -11.46
C PHE A 138 -1.60 6.90 -11.56
N PRO A 139 -1.00 6.81 -12.76
CA PRO A 139 0.45 6.83 -12.94
C PRO A 139 1.11 8.09 -12.36
N GLN A 140 0.43 9.24 -12.45
CA GLN A 140 0.97 10.52 -11.99
C GLN A 140 1.35 10.50 -10.50
N GLN A 141 0.59 9.80 -9.65
CA GLN A 141 0.92 9.65 -8.22
C GLN A 141 2.28 8.97 -8.01
N PHE A 142 2.60 7.94 -8.80
CA PHE A 142 3.86 7.20 -8.68
C PHE A 142 5.04 7.98 -9.25
N ILE A 143 4.82 8.70 -10.35
CA ILE A 143 5.80 9.63 -10.93
C ILE A 143 6.13 10.73 -9.92
N ASP A 144 5.13 11.31 -9.26
CA ASP A 144 5.34 12.40 -8.30
C ASP A 144 6.02 11.89 -7.01
N LEU A 145 5.68 10.69 -6.53
CA LEU A 145 6.43 10.05 -5.44
C LEU A 145 7.91 9.84 -5.81
N ALA A 146 8.20 9.40 -7.04
CA ALA A 146 9.58 9.24 -7.51
C ALA A 146 10.31 10.58 -7.63
N ARG A 147 9.63 11.65 -8.06
CA ARG A 147 10.18 13.02 -8.07
C ARG A 147 10.46 13.55 -6.67
N LEU A 148 9.69 13.11 -5.66
CA LEU A 148 9.99 13.34 -4.24
C LEU A 148 11.12 12.44 -3.71
N GLY A 149 11.78 11.68 -4.58
CA GLY A 149 12.95 10.87 -4.26
C GLY A 149 12.65 9.41 -3.97
N ALA A 150 11.39 8.96 -4.01
CA ALA A 150 11.05 7.57 -3.68
C ALA A 150 11.78 6.58 -4.60
N GLU A 151 12.62 5.71 -4.03
CA GLU A 151 13.32 4.61 -4.69
C GLU A 151 12.51 3.31 -4.60
N VAL A 152 11.67 3.20 -3.58
CA VAL A 152 10.71 2.13 -3.34
C VAL A 152 9.34 2.77 -3.15
N ILE A 153 8.31 2.26 -3.80
CA ILE A 153 6.92 2.64 -3.55
C ILE A 153 6.18 1.42 -3.03
N VAL A 154 5.68 1.53 -1.82
CA VAL A 154 4.88 0.50 -1.16
C VAL A 154 3.43 0.65 -1.58
N LEU A 155 2.79 -0.47 -1.91
CA LEU A 155 1.41 -0.53 -2.39
C LEU A 155 0.63 -1.61 -1.62
N PRO A 156 0.12 -1.30 -0.41
CA PRO A 156 -0.88 -2.14 0.25
C PRO A 156 -2.16 -2.16 -0.58
N ALA A 157 -2.75 -3.33 -0.75
CA ALA A 157 -3.94 -3.50 -1.55
C ALA A 157 -4.92 -4.50 -0.92
N SER A 158 -6.19 -4.29 -1.24
CA SER A 158 -7.24 -5.29 -1.24
C SER A 158 -7.84 -5.17 -2.64
N TRP A 159 -7.27 -5.91 -3.59
CA TRP A 159 -7.62 -5.80 -4.99
C TRP A 159 -8.92 -6.54 -5.26
N ALA A 160 -9.82 -5.93 -6.05
CA ALA A 160 -11.06 -6.60 -6.44
C ALA A 160 -10.76 -7.83 -7.30
N ASP A 161 -11.42 -8.94 -7.01
CA ASP A 161 -11.32 -10.19 -7.74
C ASP A 161 -12.23 -10.21 -8.98
N GLY A 162 -12.11 -11.28 -9.76
CA GLY A 162 -12.86 -11.49 -11.01
C GLY A 162 -11.98 -11.65 -12.25
N GLU A 163 -12.63 -11.92 -13.37
CA GLU A 163 -11.97 -12.19 -14.65
C GLU A 163 -11.07 -11.01 -15.08
N GLY A 164 -9.82 -11.32 -15.42
CA GLY A 164 -8.84 -10.33 -15.88
C GLY A 164 -8.20 -9.46 -14.78
N LYS A 165 -8.62 -9.61 -13.51
CA LYS A 165 -8.14 -8.73 -12.43
C LYS A 165 -6.70 -9.01 -12.03
N LEU A 166 -6.27 -10.27 -12.07
CA LEU A 166 -4.89 -10.65 -11.81
C LEU A 166 -3.96 -10.11 -12.91
N GLU A 167 -4.38 -10.20 -14.17
CA GLU A 167 -3.64 -9.65 -15.31
C GLU A 167 -3.51 -8.13 -15.15
N GLN A 168 -4.61 -7.43 -14.82
CA GLN A 168 -4.56 -5.99 -14.53
C GLN A 168 -3.62 -5.67 -13.37
N TRP A 169 -3.67 -6.42 -12.27
CA TRP A 169 -2.78 -6.23 -11.12
C TRP A 169 -1.31 -6.34 -11.53
N ARG A 170 -0.97 -7.40 -12.28
CA ARG A 170 0.38 -7.64 -12.78
C ARG A 170 0.84 -6.54 -13.74
N THR A 171 -0.02 -6.14 -14.67
CA THR A 171 0.28 -5.08 -15.65
C THR A 171 0.47 -3.73 -14.96
N LEU A 172 -0.42 -3.35 -14.06
CA LEU A 172 -0.38 -2.05 -13.39
C LEU A 172 0.84 -1.93 -12.48
N THR A 173 1.15 -2.96 -11.68
CA THR A 173 2.35 -2.95 -10.83
C THR A 173 3.64 -2.85 -11.65
N ALA A 174 3.73 -3.54 -12.79
CA ALA A 174 4.87 -3.43 -13.71
C ALA A 174 4.95 -2.05 -14.37
N ALA A 175 3.82 -1.52 -14.84
CA ALA A 175 3.76 -0.19 -15.43
C ALA A 175 4.20 0.89 -14.44
N ARG A 176 3.75 0.84 -13.18
CA ARG A 176 4.18 1.83 -12.17
C ARG A 176 5.66 1.75 -11.84
N ALA A 177 6.27 0.57 -11.86
CA ALA A 177 7.70 0.44 -11.70
C ALA A 177 8.46 1.16 -12.84
N LEU A 178 7.99 0.97 -14.08
CA LEU A 178 8.55 1.62 -15.28
C LEU A 178 8.32 3.14 -15.29
N ASP A 179 7.11 3.59 -14.99
CA ASP A 179 6.74 5.02 -14.97
C ASP A 179 7.55 5.80 -13.92
N SER A 180 7.74 5.19 -12.75
CA SER A 180 8.43 5.81 -11.61
C SER A 180 9.94 5.56 -11.60
N THR A 181 10.44 4.58 -12.36
CA THR A 181 11.80 4.02 -12.22
C THR A 181 12.15 3.70 -10.77
N SER A 182 11.18 3.15 -10.04
CA SER A 182 11.29 2.78 -8.63
C SER A 182 10.85 1.33 -8.44
N TYR A 183 11.30 0.70 -7.36
CA TYR A 183 10.74 -0.59 -6.96
C TYR A 183 9.27 -0.41 -6.58
N ILE A 184 8.42 -1.37 -6.97
CA ILE A 184 7.05 -1.47 -6.45
C ILE A 184 6.98 -2.68 -5.52
N VAL A 185 6.68 -2.44 -4.25
CA VAL A 185 6.42 -3.48 -3.24
C VAL A 185 4.92 -3.54 -3.02
N ALA A 186 4.25 -4.40 -3.79
CA ALA A 186 2.80 -4.52 -3.78
C ALA A 186 2.37 -5.67 -2.87
N CYS A 187 1.53 -5.39 -1.88
CA CYS A 187 1.08 -6.37 -0.89
C CYS A 187 -0.44 -6.43 -0.90
N ASP A 188 -1.01 -7.45 -1.53
CA ASP A 188 -2.45 -7.63 -1.64
C ASP A 188 -2.98 -8.61 -0.58
N GLN A 189 -4.26 -8.49 -0.25
CA GLN A 189 -4.91 -9.45 0.64
C GLN A 189 -4.91 -10.85 0.01
N ALA A 190 -4.65 -11.87 0.84
CA ALA A 190 -4.89 -13.25 0.45
C ALA A 190 -6.38 -13.46 0.15
N VAL A 191 -6.68 -14.36 -0.78
CA VAL A 191 -8.06 -14.69 -1.13
C VAL A 191 -8.79 -15.20 0.11
N ALA A 192 -9.87 -14.53 0.47
CA ALA A 192 -10.68 -14.89 1.63
C ALA A 192 -11.24 -16.31 1.48
N GLU A 193 -11.09 -17.14 2.52
CA GLU A 193 -11.70 -18.48 2.59
C GLU A 193 -13.16 -18.45 3.01
N ASP A 194 -13.61 -17.36 3.63
CA ASP A 194 -14.96 -17.14 4.15
C ASP A 194 -15.82 -16.26 3.24
N GLU A 195 -17.14 -16.41 3.36
CA GLU A 195 -18.07 -15.58 2.59
C GLU A 195 -17.91 -14.10 2.95
N ARG A 196 -17.74 -13.27 1.92
CA ARG A 196 -17.64 -11.82 2.00
C ARG A 196 -18.84 -11.19 1.32
N ALA A 197 -19.20 -9.97 1.72
CA ALA A 197 -20.25 -9.24 1.03
C ALA A 197 -19.95 -9.16 -0.48
N PRO A 198 -20.93 -9.48 -1.37
CA PRO A 198 -20.71 -9.47 -2.81
C PRO A 198 -20.12 -8.15 -3.31
N GLY A 199 -19.07 -8.23 -4.12
CA GLY A 199 -18.39 -7.06 -4.70
C GLY A 199 -17.47 -6.31 -3.74
N ALA A 200 -17.28 -6.78 -2.50
CA ALA A 200 -16.21 -6.27 -1.66
C ALA A 200 -14.84 -6.59 -2.30
N PRO A 201 -13.87 -5.67 -2.26
CA PRO A 201 -12.51 -6.03 -2.58
C PRO A 201 -12.00 -7.01 -1.52
N THR A 202 -11.75 -8.25 -1.90
CA THR A 202 -11.30 -9.32 -0.98
C THR A 202 -9.87 -9.76 -1.21
N GLY A 203 -9.16 -9.11 -2.14
CA GLY A 203 -7.83 -9.50 -2.57
C GLY A 203 -7.84 -10.65 -3.58
N VAL A 204 -6.81 -10.69 -4.42
CA VAL A 204 -6.48 -11.81 -5.31
C VAL A 204 -5.20 -12.53 -4.88
N GLY A 205 -4.57 -12.08 -3.79
CA GLY A 205 -3.21 -12.46 -3.41
C GLY A 205 -2.20 -11.92 -4.41
N HIS A 206 -1.18 -12.70 -4.75
CA HIS A 206 -0.17 -12.30 -5.73
C HIS A 206 0.56 -10.98 -5.37
N SER A 207 0.76 -10.77 -4.07
CA SER A 207 1.74 -9.81 -3.54
C SER A 207 3.07 -9.98 -4.26
N ALA A 208 3.74 -8.90 -4.62
CA ALA A 208 4.89 -8.96 -5.50
C ALA A 208 5.88 -7.81 -5.28
N VAL A 209 7.13 -8.06 -5.66
CA VAL A 209 8.15 -7.02 -5.80
C VAL A 209 8.55 -6.90 -7.26
N VAL A 210 8.42 -5.69 -7.79
CA VAL A 210 8.79 -5.36 -9.17
C VAL A 210 9.96 -4.38 -9.15
N THR A 211 10.98 -4.63 -9.96
CA THR A 211 12.16 -3.78 -10.09
C THR A 211 11.89 -2.54 -10.94
N PRO A 212 12.73 -1.50 -10.85
CA PRO A 212 12.61 -0.27 -11.64
C PRO A 212 12.54 -0.44 -13.17
N ASP A 213 13.09 -1.54 -13.69
CA ASP A 213 13.05 -1.92 -15.11
C ASP A 213 11.82 -2.80 -15.45
N GLY A 214 10.83 -2.89 -14.56
CA GLY A 214 9.55 -3.57 -14.79
C GLY A 214 9.56 -5.08 -14.55
N ARG A 215 10.67 -5.67 -14.10
CA ARG A 215 10.78 -7.12 -13.88
C ARG A 215 10.25 -7.52 -12.50
N ARG A 216 9.35 -8.50 -12.47
CA ARG A 216 8.90 -9.11 -11.22
C ARG A 216 9.96 -10.07 -10.69
N ILE A 217 10.44 -9.82 -9.47
CA ILE A 217 11.50 -10.63 -8.84
C ILE A 217 10.99 -11.51 -7.70
N ALA A 218 9.78 -11.25 -7.22
CA ALA A 218 9.05 -12.08 -6.28
C ALA A 218 7.55 -11.95 -6.54
N GLU A 219 6.81 -13.04 -6.38
CA GLU A 219 5.36 -13.08 -6.46
C GLU A 219 4.83 -14.19 -5.55
N ALA A 220 3.85 -13.85 -4.72
CA ALA A 220 3.09 -14.76 -3.88
C ALA A 220 2.05 -15.56 -4.68
N GLY A 221 1.51 -16.59 -4.05
CA GLY A 221 0.28 -17.25 -4.47
C GLY A 221 -0.97 -16.50 -4.00
N THR A 222 -2.08 -17.21 -3.95
CA THR A 222 -3.38 -16.67 -3.50
C THR A 222 -3.54 -16.68 -1.98
N GLY A 223 -2.72 -17.47 -1.27
CA GLY A 223 -2.85 -17.71 0.17
C GLY A 223 -2.05 -16.75 1.04
N GLU A 224 -2.25 -16.84 2.35
CA GLU A 224 -1.49 -16.09 3.36
C GLU A 224 -0.03 -16.55 3.39
N GLU A 225 0.90 -15.63 3.15
CA GLU A 225 2.34 -15.93 3.22
C GLU A 225 3.21 -14.71 3.57
N LEU A 226 4.44 -14.98 4.00
CA LEU A 226 5.49 -13.99 4.22
C LEU A 226 6.74 -14.39 3.43
N PHE A 227 7.15 -13.54 2.49
CA PHE A 227 8.40 -13.66 1.75
C PHE A 227 9.29 -12.43 1.94
N MET A 228 10.60 -12.63 1.78
CA MET A 228 11.63 -11.61 1.97
C MET A 228 12.30 -11.26 0.65
N VAL A 229 12.57 -9.98 0.42
CA VAL A 229 13.28 -9.49 -0.77
C VAL A 229 14.29 -8.43 -0.36
N ASN A 230 15.51 -8.53 -0.90
CA ASN A 230 16.54 -7.50 -0.74
C ASN A 230 16.41 -6.46 -1.85
N ILE A 231 16.33 -5.20 -1.47
CA ILE A 231 16.25 -4.07 -2.40
C ILE A 231 17.67 -3.61 -2.76
N ASN A 232 17.96 -3.51 -4.06
CA ASN A 232 19.24 -3.01 -4.57
C ASN A 232 19.08 -1.57 -5.07
N ARG A 233 19.48 -0.60 -4.25
CA ARG A 233 19.41 0.83 -4.57
C ARG A 233 20.20 1.22 -5.83
N ASP A 234 21.32 0.56 -6.10
CA ASP A 234 22.10 0.80 -7.32
C ASP A 234 21.34 0.44 -8.59
N LEU A 235 20.33 -0.44 -8.51
CA LEU A 235 19.46 -0.71 -9.65
C LEU A 235 18.57 0.50 -9.98
N VAL A 236 18.02 1.19 -8.96
CA VAL A 236 17.23 2.41 -9.15
C VAL A 236 18.08 3.48 -9.82
N ARG A 237 19.27 3.74 -9.27
CA ARG A 237 20.22 4.72 -9.83
C ARG A 237 20.56 4.41 -11.29
N ARG A 238 21.01 3.19 -11.58
CA ARG A 238 21.36 2.78 -12.96
C ARG A 238 20.19 2.84 -13.92
N THR A 239 18.97 2.50 -13.47
CA THR A 239 17.77 2.56 -14.32
C THR A 239 17.43 4.01 -14.65
N ARG A 240 17.49 4.92 -13.68
CA ARG A 240 17.28 6.36 -13.89
C ARG A 240 18.33 6.98 -14.80
N GLU A 241 19.60 6.53 -14.70
CA GLU A 241 20.68 6.98 -15.59
C GLU A 241 20.49 6.47 -17.03
N ALA A 242 20.06 5.22 -17.20
CA ALA A 242 19.90 4.59 -18.52
C ALA A 242 18.61 5.00 -19.24
N ILE A 243 17.52 5.22 -18.49
CA ILE A 243 16.18 5.55 -18.99
C ILE A 243 15.66 6.74 -18.15
N PRO A 244 16.07 7.98 -18.45
CA PRO A 244 15.80 9.15 -17.61
C PRO A 244 14.38 9.70 -17.78
N VAL A 245 13.35 8.83 -17.77
CA VAL A 245 11.93 9.20 -17.98
C VAL A 245 11.44 10.28 -17.02
N LEU A 246 11.96 10.33 -15.80
CA LEU A 246 11.60 11.38 -14.82
C LEU A 246 12.11 12.76 -15.22
N ALA A 247 13.26 12.83 -15.90
CA ALA A 247 13.87 14.07 -16.40
C ALA A 247 13.31 14.46 -17.78
N ASP A 248 13.10 13.47 -18.65
CA ASP A 248 12.65 13.67 -20.04
C ASP A 248 11.14 13.96 -20.17
N ALA A 249 10.35 13.67 -19.13
CA ALA A 249 8.90 13.91 -19.13
C ALA A 249 8.47 15.39 -19.26
N GLY A 250 9.43 16.32 -19.38
CA GLY A 250 9.20 17.70 -19.77
C GLY A 250 8.81 17.82 -21.25
N TYR A 251 7.59 17.45 -21.61
CA TYR A 251 6.99 18.04 -22.82
C TYR A 251 6.95 19.56 -22.62
N ASN A 252 7.59 20.30 -23.54
CA ASN A 252 7.56 21.76 -23.59
C ASN A 252 6.13 22.27 -23.35
N GLN A 253 5.87 22.86 -22.18
CA GLN A 253 4.67 23.66 -21.94
C GLN A 253 4.71 25.02 -22.65
N ASN A 254 5.74 25.25 -23.48
CA ASN A 254 5.82 26.39 -24.39
C ASN A 254 5.31 25.97 -25.76
N GLY A 255 4.00 25.69 -25.85
CA GLY A 255 3.25 25.70 -27.10
C GLY A 255 2.31 26.90 -27.04
N GLU A 256 2.53 27.84 -27.96
CA GLU A 256 1.78 29.08 -28.19
C GLU A 256 0.24 28.93 -28.12
#